data_AF-A0A7K2M6B8-F1
#
_entry.id   AF-A0A7K2M6B8-F1
#
_cell.length_a   1.000
_cell.length_b   1.000
_cell.length_c   1.000
_cell.angle_alpha   90.00
_cell.angle_beta   90.00
_cell.angle_gamma   90.00
#
_symmetry.space_group_name_H-M   'P 1'
#
loop_
_entity.id
_entity.type
_entity.pdbx_description
1 polymer ?
#
loop_
_entity_poly.entity_id
_entity_poly.type
_entity_poly.pdbx_seq_one_letter_code
_entity_poly.pdbx_strand_id
1 'polypeptide(L)' 'MDPVIVVGAGPVGLALALALARQEVPSVVLDETPGRDAPRAART' A
#
# COMPACT_ATOMS: atom_id res chain seq x y z
N MET A 1 5.72 -13.12 12.49
CA MET A 1 5.24 -11.77 12.84
C MET A 1 4.08 -11.47 11.93
N ASP A 2 2.96 -11.03 12.48
CA ASP A 2 1.79 -10.69 11.67
C ASP A 2 1.95 -9.28 11.08
N PRO A 3 1.45 -9.03 9.86
CA PRO A 3 1.62 -7.73 9.20
C PRO A 3 0.74 -6.65 9.86
N VAL A 4 1.20 -5.41 9.83
CA VAL A 4 0.38 -4.25 10.21
C VAL A 4 -0.67 -3.99 9.13
N ILE A 5 -1.94 -3.92 9.52
CA ILE A 5 -3.03 -3.56 8.60
C ILE A 5 -3.25 -2.05 8.65
N VAL A 6 -3.13 -1.40 7.50
CA VAL A 6 -3.41 0.04 7.31
C VAL A 6 -4.70 0.18 6.52
N VAL A 7 -5.71 0.83 7.10
CA VAL A 7 -6.98 1.09 6.41
C VAL A 7 -6.95 2.50 5.81
N GLY A 8 -7.13 2.59 4.50
CA GLY A 8 -7.12 3.81 3.69
C GLY A 8 -5.80 4.05 2.96
N ALA A 9 -5.84 4.15 1.63
CA ALA A 9 -4.67 4.47 0.79
C ALA A 9 -4.57 5.97 0.44
N GLY A 10 -5.02 6.84 1.35
CA GLY A 10 -4.78 8.27 1.27
C GLY A 10 -3.31 8.64 1.57
N PRO A 11 -2.96 9.93 1.52
CA PRO A 11 -1.58 10.38 1.73
C PRO A 11 -0.96 9.88 3.04
N VAL A 12 -1.74 9.85 4.12
CA VAL A 12 -1.29 9.40 5.44
C VAL A 12 -1.05 7.89 5.46
N GLY A 13 -1.97 7.10 4.91
CA GLY A 13 -1.85 5.64 4.88
C GLY A 13 -0.65 5.18 4.03
N LEU A 14 -0.43 5.83 2.89
CA LEU A 14 0.73 5.55 2.03
C LEU A 14 2.05 5.99 2.67
N ALA A 15 2.09 7.17 3.30
CA ALA A 15 3.27 7.62 4.03
C ALA A 15 3.62 6.68 5.19
N LEU A 16 2.60 6.18 5.91
CA LEU A 16 2.77 5.18 6.96
C LEU A 16 3.31 3.86 6.39
N ALA A 17 2.75 3.35 5.30
CA ALA A 17 3.23 2.11 4.67
C ALA A 17 4.71 2.21 4.25
N LEU A 18 5.13 3.35 3.69
CA LEU A 18 6.53 3.61 3.37
C LEU A 18 7.42 3.67 4.61
N ALA A 19 6.94 4.29 5.69
CA ALA A 19 7.69 4.34 6.95
C ALA A 19 7.89 2.94 7.56
N LEU A 20 6.86 2.08 7.50
CA LEU A 20 6.93 0.68 7.93
C LEU A 20 7.92 -0.12 7.07
N ALA A 21 7.87 0.05 5.75
CA ALA A 21 8.80 -0.60 4.83
C ALA A 21 10.26 -0.22 5.10
N ARG A 22 10.54 1.06 5.42
CA ARG A 22 11.89 1.53 5.79
C ARG A 22 12.44 0.88 7.06
N GLN A 23 11.57 0.37 7.92
CA GLN A 23 11.91 -0.33 9.16
C GLN A 23 11.79 -1.85 9.02
N GLU A 24 11.63 -2.35 7.79
CA GLU A 24 11.46 -3.77 7.50
C GLU A 24 10.24 -4.40 8.19
N VAL A 25 9.22 -3.59 8.49
CA VAL A 25 7.96 -4.05 9.10
C VAL A 25 6.97 -4.44 8.00
N PRO A 26 6.54 -5.71 7.91
CA PRO A 26 5.53 -6.13 6.95
C PRO A 26 4.21 -5.41 7.19
N SER A 27 3.59 -4.90 6.13
CA SER A 27 2.28 -4.23 6.20
C SER A 27 1.39 -4.54 5.01
N VAL A 28 0.08 -4.50 5.24
CA VAL A 28 -0.98 -4.67 4.25
C VAL A 28 -1.85 -3.42 4.27
N VAL A 29 -2.01 -2.76 3.13
CA VAL A 29 -2.87 -1.58 2.98
C VAL A 29 -4.19 -2.01 2.34
N LEU A 30 -5.31 -1.64 2.97
CA LEU A 30 -6.64 -1.84 2.45
C LEU A 30 -7.18 -0.50 1.95
N ASP A 31 -7.50 -0.40 0.66
CA ASP A 31 -8.16 0.76 0.07
C ASP A 31 -9.60 0.43 -0.29
N GLU A 32 -10.51 1.38 -0.08
CA GLU A 32 -11.92 1.27 -0.44
C GLU A 32 -12.17 1.65 -1.90
N THR A 33 -11.24 2.37 -2.54
CA THR A 33 -11.43 2.76 -3.93
C THR A 33 -11.37 1.52 -4.83
N PRO A 34 -12.32 1.35 -5.77
CA PRO A 34 -12.19 0.32 -6.79
C PRO A 34 -11.01 0.75 -7.64
N GLY A 35 -9.85 0.14 -7.36
CA GLY A 35 -8.56 0.56 -7.90
C GLY A 35 -8.71 0.95 -9.36
N ARG A 36 -8.34 2.18 -9.71
CA ARG A 36 -8.21 2.52 -11.13
C ARG A 36 -7.11 1.63 -11.65
N ASP A 37 -7.49 0.56 -12.35
CA ASP A 37 -6.59 -0.19 -13.20
C ASP A 37 -6.14 0.75 -14.31
N ALA A 38 -5.16 1.62 -14.01
CA ALA A 38 -4.42 2.31 -15.04
C ALA A 38 -3.79 1.20 -15.90
N PRO A 39 -4.00 1.21 -17.23
CA PRO A 39 -3.51 0.15 -18.09
C PRO A 39 -2.01 -0.05 -17.85
N ARG A 40 -1.67 -1.20 -17.28
CA ARG A 40 -0.28 -1.55 -17.00
C ARG A 40 0.39 -1.78 -18.36
N ALA A 41 1.44 -1.01 -18.64
CA ALA A 41 2.24 -1.24 -19.84
C ALA A 41 2.72 -2.71 -19.87
N ALA A 42 2.49 -3.38 -21.01
CA ALA A 42 3.08 -4.68 -21.25
C ALA A 42 4.60 -4.54 -21.19
N ARG A 43 5.28 -5.48 -20.53
CA ARG A 43 6.75 -5.55 -20.60
C ARG A 43 7.09 -6.18 -21.95
N THR A 44 7.76 -5.44 -22.83
CA THR A 44 8.40 -5.95 -24.07
C THR A 44 9.70 -6.64 -23.75
#